data_AF-A0A6N7QVM6-F1
#
_entry.id   AF-A0A6N7QVM6-F1
#
_cell.length_a   1.000
_cell.length_b   1.000
_cell.length_c   1.000
_cell.angle_alpha   90.00
_cell.angle_beta   90.00
_cell.angle_gamma   90.00
#
_symmetry.space_group_name_H-M   'P 1'
#
loop_
_entity.id
_entity.type
_entity.pdbx_description
1 polymer ?
#
loop_
_entity_poly.entity_id
_entity_poly.type
_entity_poly.pdbx_seq_one_letter_code
_entity_poly.pdbx_strand_id
1 'polypeptide(L)'
;MENQNSNKEIYSALVKATNELENPKNSVDNTYFKSKYVPLSDILSIAKPVLKKHGLAVIQTPYVMYETIQNIGKNGQTYPAEIGVVKVTTTLIHESGETLEFPPMIFKASGNTPQNIGSAITYGRRYSLSSILGIAGKEEDDDGNNAVGNSQQNYNQSNQYNNYQQPSGQPNSQQQQQPSNNQANSNVDLKSYEAVVTKKTEGKSGKGNPFIELVLEKDGKFLTTIAKDQKVIGVAKGLEEGSIANFKILSAQGFHFIEGIEVQEAKAE
;
A
#
# COMPACT_ATOMS: atom_id res chain seq x y z
N MET A 1 17.96 39.43 22.48
CA MET A 1 17.38 38.54 23.50
C MET A 1 16.23 37.84 22.82
N GLU A 2 16.47 36.63 22.30
CA GLU A 2 15.38 35.80 21.79
C GLU A 2 14.42 35.56 22.94
N ASN A 3 13.16 35.98 22.77
CA ASN A 3 12.09 35.67 23.71
C ASN A 3 12.11 34.17 23.95
N GLN A 4 12.43 33.76 25.19
CA GLN A 4 11.99 32.47 25.67
C GLN A 4 10.47 32.54 25.71
N ASN A 5 9.82 32.24 24.58
CA ASN A 5 8.39 32.02 24.53
C ASN A 5 8.13 30.83 25.44
N SER A 6 7.65 31.14 26.64
CA SER A 6 7.18 30.15 27.60
C SER A 6 6.02 29.41 26.95
N ASN A 7 6.25 28.21 26.41
CA ASN A 7 5.22 27.31 25.84
C ASN A 7 4.32 26.69 26.94
N LYS A 8 4.07 27.43 28.02
CA LYS A 8 3.42 26.92 29.23
C LYS A 8 1.95 26.63 28.97
N GLU A 9 1.26 27.50 28.22
CA GLU A 9 -0.16 27.34 27.98
C GLU A 9 -0.42 26.16 27.04
N ILE A 10 0.35 26.03 25.96
CA ILE A 10 0.23 24.89 25.04
C ILE A 10 0.60 23.57 25.70
N TYR A 11 1.64 23.52 26.54
CA TYR A 11 1.98 22.28 27.25
C TYR A 11 0.92 21.91 28.30
N SER A 12 0.40 22.89 29.06
CA SER A 12 -0.68 22.68 30.03
C SER A 12 -1.94 22.16 29.34
N ALA A 13 -2.34 22.77 28.23
CA ALA A 13 -3.47 22.34 27.41
C ALA A 13 -3.24 20.93 26.83
N LEU A 14 -2.04 20.65 26.30
CA LEU A 14 -1.70 19.36 25.71
C LEU A 14 -1.79 18.24 26.75
N VAL A 15 -1.24 18.44 27.95
CA VAL A 15 -1.33 17.46 29.05
C VAL A 15 -2.79 17.16 29.42
N LYS A 16 -3.65 18.19 29.48
CA LYS A 16 -5.08 17.98 29.77
C LYS A 16 -5.78 17.25 28.64
N ALA A 17 -5.48 17.60 27.40
CA ALA A 17 -6.07 16.98 26.22
C ALA A 17 -5.68 15.51 26.11
N THR A 18 -4.40 15.16 26.22
CA THR A 18 -3.94 13.77 26.10
C THR A 18 -4.46 12.86 27.21
N ASN A 19 -4.61 13.38 28.44
CA ASN A 19 -5.22 12.62 29.54
C ASN A 19 -6.73 12.40 29.38
N GLU A 20 -7.43 13.25 28.62
CA GLU A 20 -8.86 13.10 28.32
C GLU A 20 -9.12 12.27 27.05
N LEU A 21 -8.13 12.18 26.15
CA LEU A 21 -8.26 11.39 24.94
C LEU A 21 -8.32 9.89 25.27
N GLU A 22 -9.33 9.24 24.72
CA GLU A 22 -9.46 7.79 24.76
C GLU A 22 -9.03 7.17 23.43
N ASN A 23 -8.68 5.89 23.46
CA ASN A 23 -8.41 5.15 22.24
C ASN A 23 -9.72 4.89 21.46
N PRO A 24 -9.69 4.94 20.12
CA PRO A 24 -10.80 4.59 19.25
C PRO A 24 -11.33 3.18 19.56
N LYS A 25 -12.65 3.04 19.66
CA LYS A 25 -13.31 1.74 19.90
C LYS A 25 -13.32 0.86 18.65
N ASN A 26 -13.34 1.50 17.49
CA ASN A 26 -13.45 0.85 16.18
C ASN A 26 -12.07 0.76 15.54
N SER A 27 -11.82 -0.39 14.92
CA SER A 27 -10.69 -0.60 14.02
C SER A 27 -11.23 -1.20 12.73
N VAL A 28 -10.72 -0.72 11.60
CA VAL A 28 -11.02 -1.27 10.28
C VAL A 28 -9.99 -2.35 9.94
N ASP A 29 -10.45 -3.43 9.34
CA ASP A 29 -9.56 -4.47 8.84
C ASP A 29 -8.74 -3.94 7.66
N ASN A 30 -7.42 -4.02 7.79
CA ASN A 30 -6.51 -3.92 6.68
C ASN A 30 -6.48 -5.26 5.95
N THR A 31 -7.35 -5.43 4.94
CA THR A 31 -7.39 -6.66 4.11
C THR A 31 -6.05 -6.99 3.47
N TYR A 32 -5.19 -5.99 3.39
CA TYR A 32 -3.94 -5.99 2.67
C TYR A 32 -2.73 -6.37 3.58
N PHE A 33 -2.71 -5.93 4.84
CA PHE A 33 -1.69 -6.32 5.83
C PHE A 33 -2.18 -7.33 6.88
N LYS A 34 -3.44 -7.79 6.80
CA LYS A 34 -4.11 -8.63 7.83
C LYS A 34 -4.05 -8.04 9.25
N SER A 35 -3.88 -6.73 9.37
CA SER A 35 -3.86 -6.00 10.64
C SER A 35 -5.12 -5.16 10.79
N LYS A 36 -5.40 -4.71 12.00
CA LYS A 36 -6.46 -3.74 12.27
C LYS A 36 -5.86 -2.36 12.37
N TYR A 37 -6.58 -1.36 11.86
CA TYR A 37 -6.12 0.02 11.95
C TYR A 37 -7.26 0.99 12.19
N VAL A 38 -6.96 2.13 12.81
CA VAL A 38 -7.97 3.18 12.99
C VAL A 38 -7.89 4.17 11.82
N PRO A 39 -8.98 4.42 11.09
CA PRO A 39 -9.03 5.45 10.06
C PRO A 39 -8.71 6.84 10.58
N LEU A 40 -8.12 7.69 9.73
CA LEU A 40 -7.87 9.10 10.07
C LEU A 40 -9.15 9.86 10.46
N SER A 41 -10.29 9.54 9.83
CA SER A 41 -11.59 10.12 10.17
C SER A 41 -11.97 9.87 11.64
N ASP A 42 -11.70 8.66 12.12
CA ASP A 42 -12.12 8.22 13.44
C ASP A 42 -11.23 8.87 14.49
N ILE A 43 -9.91 8.92 14.24
CA ILE A 43 -8.96 9.68 15.07
C ILE A 43 -9.38 11.15 15.15
N LEU A 44 -9.71 11.78 14.03
CA LEU A 44 -10.15 13.18 14.03
C LEU A 44 -11.48 13.37 14.76
N SER A 45 -12.39 12.40 14.69
CA SER A 45 -13.71 12.47 15.35
C SER A 45 -13.59 12.47 16.87
N ILE A 46 -12.61 11.75 17.43
CA ILE A 46 -12.33 11.73 18.87
C ILE A 46 -11.41 12.89 19.28
N ALA A 47 -10.45 13.25 18.44
CA ALA A 47 -9.44 14.26 18.78
C ALA A 47 -10.00 15.68 18.76
N LYS A 48 -10.75 16.05 17.71
CA LYS A 48 -11.22 17.43 17.52
C LYS A 48 -12.05 17.97 18.69
N PRO A 49 -13.01 17.22 19.28
CA PRO A 49 -13.77 17.69 20.43
C PRO A 49 -12.88 18.00 21.65
N VAL A 50 -11.92 17.11 21.96
CA VAL A 50 -11.03 17.27 23.12
C VAL A 50 -10.03 18.40 22.89
N LEU A 51 -9.42 18.47 21.71
CA LEU A 51 -8.52 19.58 21.35
C LEU A 51 -9.25 20.93 21.45
N LYS A 52 -10.46 21.03 20.88
CA LYS A 52 -11.28 22.25 20.97
C LYS A 52 -11.57 22.65 22.42
N LYS A 53 -11.89 21.68 23.29
CA LYS A 53 -12.20 21.94 24.71
C LYS A 53 -11.02 22.57 25.46
N HIS A 54 -9.80 22.20 25.10
CA HIS A 54 -8.57 22.70 25.72
C HIS A 54 -7.87 23.80 24.90
N GLY A 55 -8.58 24.47 24.00
CA GLY A 55 -8.03 25.60 23.23
C GLY A 55 -6.95 25.22 22.21
N LEU A 56 -6.90 23.94 21.79
CA LEU A 56 -5.93 23.41 20.84
C LEU A 56 -6.55 23.19 19.46
N ALA A 57 -5.75 23.41 18.43
CA ALA A 57 -6.02 22.92 17.08
C ALA A 57 -4.76 22.29 16.48
N VAL A 58 -4.95 21.48 15.44
CA VAL A 58 -3.88 20.78 14.74
C VAL A 58 -3.89 21.14 13.26
N ILE A 59 -2.71 21.49 12.75
CA ILE A 59 -2.44 21.71 11.33
C ILE A 59 -1.52 20.59 10.86
N GLN A 60 -1.83 20.00 9.72
CA GLN A 60 -0.99 18.98 9.09
C GLN A 60 -0.74 19.36 7.65
N THR A 61 0.48 19.74 7.34
CA THR A 61 0.88 20.23 6.02
C THR A 61 1.67 19.14 5.31
N PRO A 62 1.12 18.53 4.24
CA PRO A 62 1.87 17.61 3.41
C PRO A 62 2.81 18.36 2.47
N TYR A 63 4.00 17.81 2.27
CA TYR A 63 4.95 18.23 1.24
C TYR A 63 5.39 17.01 0.44
N VAL A 64 5.38 17.12 -0.89
CA VAL A 64 5.75 16.02 -1.79
C VAL A 64 7.04 16.42 -2.50
N MET A 65 8.04 15.55 -2.43
CA MET A 65 9.25 15.63 -3.25
C MET A 65 9.44 14.34 -4.03
N TYR A 66 10.40 14.35 -4.94
CA TYR A 66 10.78 13.18 -5.71
C TYR A 66 12.26 12.90 -5.45
N GLU A 67 12.58 11.62 -5.23
CA GLU A 67 13.96 11.15 -5.15
C GLU A 67 14.24 10.23 -6.33
N THR A 68 15.42 10.36 -6.93
CA THR A 68 15.90 9.42 -7.94
C THR A 68 16.45 8.18 -7.24
N ILE A 69 15.86 7.04 -7.54
CA ILE A 69 16.32 5.73 -7.09
C ILE A 69 16.77 4.92 -8.30
N GLN A 70 17.68 3.96 -8.06
CA GLN A 70 18.03 2.96 -9.06
C GLN A 70 17.05 1.80 -8.97
N ASN A 71 16.21 1.66 -9.99
CA ASN A 71 15.34 0.50 -10.11
C ASN A 71 16.02 -0.59 -10.92
N ILE A 72 15.67 -1.84 -10.62
CA ILE A 72 16.20 -3.01 -11.33
C ILE A 72 15.11 -3.50 -12.29
N GLY A 73 15.41 -3.43 -13.59
CA GLY A 73 14.55 -3.91 -14.65
C GLY A 73 14.50 -5.43 -14.74
N LYS A 74 13.53 -5.93 -15.52
CA LYS A 74 13.28 -7.36 -15.69
C LYS A 74 14.48 -8.16 -16.21
N ASN A 75 15.47 -7.52 -16.82
CA ASN A 75 16.73 -8.11 -17.32
C ASN A 75 17.93 -7.91 -16.36
N GLY A 76 17.72 -7.35 -15.17
CA GLY A 76 18.78 -6.96 -14.24
C GLY A 76 19.46 -5.63 -14.59
N GLN A 77 18.98 -4.93 -15.63
CA GLN A 77 19.47 -3.59 -15.95
C GLN A 77 19.00 -2.61 -14.89
N THR A 78 19.92 -1.85 -14.32
CA THR A 78 19.58 -0.72 -13.48
C THR A 78 19.18 0.48 -14.35
N TYR A 79 18.08 1.13 -14.00
CA TYR A 79 17.68 2.38 -14.62
C TYR A 79 17.22 3.38 -13.55
N PRO A 80 17.45 4.69 -13.77
CA PRO A 80 16.98 5.70 -12.85
C PRO A 80 15.46 5.77 -12.90
N ALA A 81 14.83 5.88 -11.73
CA ALA A 81 13.40 6.10 -11.59
C ALA A 81 13.16 7.12 -10.49
N GLU A 82 12.09 7.90 -10.62
CA GLU A 82 11.66 8.82 -9.57
C GLU A 82 10.65 8.13 -8.65
N ILE A 83 10.81 8.32 -7.35
CA ILE A 83 9.83 7.91 -6.35
C ILE A 83 9.33 9.12 -5.55
N GLY A 84 8.01 9.24 -5.42
CA GLY A 84 7.40 10.24 -4.57
C GLY A 84 7.73 9.98 -3.10
N VAL A 85 8.24 11.00 -2.42
CA VAL A 85 8.48 11.03 -0.98
C VAL A 85 7.55 12.09 -0.38
N VAL A 86 6.70 11.65 0.53
CA VAL A 86 5.74 12.50 1.24
C VAL A 86 6.27 12.79 2.63
N LYS A 87 6.33 14.07 2.98
CA LYS A 87 6.56 14.56 4.34
C LYS A 87 5.26 15.14 4.88
N VAL A 88 4.94 14.87 6.14
CA VAL A 88 3.83 15.51 6.84
C VAL A 88 4.38 16.20 8.08
N THR A 89 4.35 17.53 8.07
CA THR A 89 4.64 18.34 9.26
C THR A 89 3.33 18.56 10.01
N THR A 90 3.34 18.24 11.31
CA THR A 90 2.20 18.50 12.19
C THR A 90 2.57 19.60 13.17
N THR A 91 1.69 20.59 13.29
CA THR A 91 1.84 21.72 14.21
C THR A 91 0.60 21.81 15.07
N LEU A 92 0.78 21.81 16.39
CA LEU A 92 -0.26 22.17 17.33
C LEU A 92 -0.24 23.68 17.53
N ILE A 93 -1.43 24.28 17.57
CA ILE A 93 -1.63 25.69 17.88
C ILE A 93 -2.55 25.79 19.09
N HIS A 94 -2.22 26.70 20.00
CA HIS A 94 -3.05 27.02 21.16
C HIS A 94 -3.69 28.41 20.97
N GLU A 95 -4.86 28.62 21.58
CA GLU A 95 -5.59 29.91 21.49
C GLU A 95 -4.81 31.11 22.04
N SER A 96 -3.79 30.89 22.88
CA SER A 96 -2.85 31.93 23.31
C SER A 96 -1.92 32.44 22.20
N GLY A 97 -1.86 31.75 21.06
CA GLY A 97 -0.90 32.00 19.98
C GLY A 97 0.39 31.18 20.08
N GLU A 98 0.56 30.39 21.14
CA GLU A 98 1.67 29.43 21.24
C GLU A 98 1.53 28.31 20.21
N THR A 99 2.66 27.85 19.68
CA THR A 99 2.70 26.79 18.68
C THR A 99 3.75 25.74 19.05
N LEU A 100 3.49 24.50 18.65
CA LEU A 100 4.40 23.38 18.79
C LEU A 100 4.46 22.60 17.48
N GLU A 101 5.54 22.79 16.73
CA GLU A 101 5.80 22.05 15.51
C GLU A 101 6.61 20.79 15.81
N PHE A 102 6.17 19.66 15.23
CA PHE A 102 6.83 18.37 15.40
C PHE A 102 7.68 18.04 14.17
N PRO A 103 8.75 17.24 14.34
CA PRO A 103 9.52 16.72 13.21
C PRO A 103 8.61 16.04 12.17
N PRO A 104 8.87 16.24 10.87
CA PRO A 104 8.01 15.69 9.84
C PRO A 104 8.11 14.17 9.78
N MET A 105 6.97 13.51 9.63
CA MET A 105 6.93 12.09 9.30
C MET A 105 7.16 11.91 7.80
N ILE A 106 8.08 11.02 7.42
CA ILE A 106 8.54 10.85 6.03
C ILE A 106 8.18 9.46 5.52
N PHE A 107 7.57 9.37 4.34
CA PHE A 107 7.12 8.14 3.73
C PHE A 107 7.45 8.09 2.25
N LYS A 108 7.86 6.93 1.76
CA LYS A 108 7.89 6.65 0.32
C LYS A 108 6.48 6.29 -0.14
N ALA A 109 6.00 6.94 -1.19
CA ALA A 109 4.76 6.54 -1.84
C ALA A 109 4.98 5.23 -2.62
N SER A 110 3.93 4.43 -2.75
CA SER A 110 3.95 3.20 -3.55
C SER A 110 4.01 3.46 -5.06
N GLY A 111 3.93 4.72 -5.48
CA GLY A 111 3.97 5.17 -6.87
C GLY A 111 3.74 6.67 -6.97
N ASN A 112 3.88 7.20 -8.19
CA ASN A 112 3.78 8.65 -8.44
C ASN A 112 2.40 9.09 -8.93
N THR A 113 1.42 8.18 -8.98
CA THR A 113 0.05 8.57 -9.34
C THR A 113 -0.57 9.44 -8.24
N PRO A 114 -1.50 10.36 -8.56
CA PRO A 114 -2.20 11.16 -7.55
C PRO A 114 -2.82 10.33 -6.42
N GLN A 115 -3.31 9.13 -6.74
CA GLN A 115 -3.91 8.21 -5.78
C GLN A 115 -2.86 7.63 -4.83
N ASN A 116 -1.67 7.26 -5.32
CA ASN A 116 -0.58 6.78 -4.48
C ASN A 116 -0.06 7.87 -3.54
N ILE A 117 0.13 9.08 -4.06
CA ILE A 117 0.54 10.24 -3.27
C ILE A 117 -0.51 10.58 -2.21
N GLY A 118 -1.80 10.63 -2.58
CA GLY A 118 -2.90 10.90 -1.65
C GLY A 118 -3.03 9.84 -0.54
N SER A 119 -2.78 8.57 -0.87
CA SER A 119 -2.72 7.48 0.11
C SER A 119 -1.58 7.68 1.10
N ALA A 120 -0.37 7.98 0.62
CA ALA A 120 0.79 8.26 1.47
C ALA A 120 0.58 9.49 2.37
N ILE A 121 -0.07 10.55 1.88
CA ILE A 121 -0.45 11.72 2.69
C ILE A 121 -1.42 11.31 3.81
N THR A 122 -2.46 10.55 3.48
CA THR A 122 -3.45 10.09 4.46
C THR A 122 -2.81 9.21 5.53
N TYR A 123 -1.90 8.33 5.10
CA TYR A 123 -1.12 7.49 5.98
C TYR A 123 -0.25 8.33 6.93
N GLY A 124 0.55 9.26 6.40
CA GLY A 124 1.44 10.08 7.23
C GLY A 124 0.70 10.98 8.22
N ARG A 125 -0.42 11.57 7.81
CA ARG A 125 -1.29 12.36 8.70
C ARG A 125 -1.81 11.54 9.87
N ARG A 126 -2.21 10.30 9.61
CA ARG A 126 -2.69 9.38 10.64
C ARG A 126 -1.60 9.05 11.65
N TYR A 127 -0.44 8.56 11.21
CA TYR A 127 0.63 8.18 12.15
C TYR A 127 1.16 9.38 12.94
N SER A 128 1.34 10.52 12.27
CA SER A 128 1.78 11.74 12.96
C SER A 128 0.78 12.15 14.04
N LEU A 129 -0.52 12.17 13.73
CA LEU A 129 -1.56 12.57 14.67
C LEU A 129 -1.70 11.59 15.84
N SER A 130 -1.72 10.28 15.55
CA SER A 130 -1.78 9.22 16.57
C SER A 130 -0.60 9.31 17.53
N SER A 131 0.62 9.48 17.01
CA SER A 131 1.84 9.56 17.82
C SER A 131 1.84 10.79 18.74
N ILE A 132 1.47 11.96 18.20
CA ILE A 132 1.46 13.22 18.95
C ILE A 132 0.40 13.22 20.05
N LEU A 133 -0.76 12.62 19.78
CA LEU A 133 -1.89 12.64 20.71
C LEU A 133 -1.94 11.43 21.65
N GLY A 134 -1.00 10.49 21.54
CA GLY A 134 -1.00 9.27 22.35
C GLY A 134 -2.17 8.33 22.03
N ILE A 135 -2.71 8.41 20.82
CA ILE A 135 -3.84 7.59 20.40
C ILE A 135 -3.31 6.31 19.78
N ALA A 136 -3.56 5.18 20.44
CA ALA A 136 -3.29 3.86 19.89
C ALA A 136 -4.54 3.28 19.24
N GLY A 137 -4.39 2.68 18.06
CA GLY A 137 -5.41 1.80 17.53
C GLY A 137 -5.49 0.48 18.29
N LYS A 138 -6.52 -0.32 18.02
CA LYS A 138 -6.39 -1.77 18.22
C LYS A 138 -5.46 -2.31 17.15
N GLU A 139 -4.18 -2.12 17.38
CA GLU A 139 -3.12 -2.74 16.61
C GLU A 139 -2.95 -4.13 17.21
N GLU A 140 -3.26 -5.18 16.44
CA GLU A 140 -2.82 -6.53 16.80
C GLU A 140 -1.30 -6.51 16.57
N ASP A 141 -0.58 -6.23 17.66
CA ASP A 141 0.88 -6.07 17.72
C ASP A 141 1.59 -7.38 17.31
N ASP A 142 1.97 -7.47 16.03
CA ASP A 142 2.96 -8.40 15.48
C ASP A 142 4.16 -7.62 14.90
N ASP A 143 4.45 -6.44 15.48
CA ASP A 143 5.36 -5.43 14.93
C ASP A 143 6.85 -5.71 15.20
N GLY A 144 7.17 -6.90 15.75
CA GLY A 144 8.54 -7.38 15.89
C GLY A 144 9.08 -8.17 14.70
N ASN A 145 8.21 -8.73 13.84
CA ASN A 145 8.66 -9.70 12.81
C ASN A 145 8.41 -9.26 11.36
N ASN A 146 7.68 -8.17 11.14
CA ASN A 146 7.29 -7.72 9.79
C ASN A 146 7.97 -6.41 9.31
N ALA A 147 8.80 -5.78 10.15
CA ALA A 147 9.54 -4.56 9.78
C ALA A 147 10.71 -4.81 8.79
N VAL A 148 11.02 -6.07 8.48
CA VAL A 148 11.92 -6.49 7.41
C VAL A 148 11.12 -7.05 6.23
N GLY A 149 10.83 -6.18 5.26
CA GLY A 149 10.73 -6.57 3.85
C GLY A 149 9.65 -7.58 3.46
N ASN A 150 8.41 -7.45 3.94
CA ASN A 150 7.26 -8.13 3.32
C ASN A 150 6.45 -7.15 2.47
N SER A 151 7.00 -6.84 1.30
CA SER A 151 6.28 -6.20 0.20
C SER A 151 5.22 -7.16 -0.35
N GLN A 152 3.98 -7.04 0.11
CA GLN A 152 2.88 -7.80 -0.50
C GLN A 152 1.81 -6.96 -1.20
N GLN A 153 2.05 -5.70 -1.61
CA GLN A 153 1.25 -4.71 -2.40
C GLN A 153 0.11 -5.13 -3.37
N ASN A 154 -0.64 -6.23 -3.23
CA ASN A 154 -1.77 -6.53 -4.13
C ASN A 154 -2.89 -5.50 -3.96
N TYR A 155 -2.84 -4.51 -4.85
CA TYR A 155 -4.00 -4.01 -5.57
C TYR A 155 -4.88 -5.18 -6.06
N ASN A 156 -6.19 -5.17 -5.80
CA ASN A 156 -7.15 -4.96 -6.89
C ASN A 156 -8.62 -4.87 -6.43
N GLN A 157 -9.32 -4.01 -7.16
CA GLN A 157 -10.71 -3.60 -7.06
C GLN A 157 -11.73 -4.75 -7.05
N SER A 158 -12.89 -4.48 -6.46
CA SER A 158 -14.15 -4.94 -7.02
C SER A 158 -15.13 -3.78 -7.11
N ASN A 159 -15.54 -3.48 -8.34
CA ASN A 159 -16.74 -2.72 -8.68
C ASN A 159 -17.98 -3.41 -8.09
N GLN A 160 -18.81 -2.65 -7.37
CA GLN A 160 -20.24 -2.91 -7.29
C GLN A 160 -20.98 -1.61 -7.59
N TYR A 161 -21.64 -1.59 -8.74
CA TYR A 161 -22.70 -0.64 -9.06
C TYR A 161 -23.98 -1.11 -8.36
N ASN A 162 -24.63 -0.22 -7.60
CA ASN A 162 -26.10 -0.14 -7.60
C ASN A 162 -26.61 1.23 -7.13
N ASN A 163 -27.44 1.79 -8.01
CA ASN A 163 -28.45 2.85 -7.89
C ASN A 163 -28.64 3.60 -6.57
N TYR A 164 -28.61 4.95 -6.66
CA TYR A 164 -29.63 5.80 -6.06
C TYR A 164 -29.93 7.02 -6.95
N GLN A 165 -31.23 7.25 -7.15
CA GLN A 165 -31.86 8.32 -7.94
C GLN A 165 -31.62 9.71 -7.30
N GLN A 166 -31.43 10.74 -8.13
CA GLN A 166 -31.56 12.14 -7.72
C GLN A 166 -32.81 12.78 -8.38
N PRO A 167 -33.57 13.65 -7.67
CA PRO A 167 -34.66 14.40 -8.27
C PRO A 167 -34.16 15.60 -9.09
N SER A 168 -34.97 15.90 -10.11
CA SER A 168 -34.83 16.87 -11.20
C SER A 168 -34.94 18.36 -10.82
N GLY A 169 -34.17 19.18 -11.53
CA GLY A 169 -34.36 20.64 -11.72
C GLY A 169 -33.52 21.17 -12.90
N GLN A 170 -34.17 21.32 -14.05
CA GLN A 170 -33.73 21.76 -15.41
C GLN A 170 -33.26 23.24 -15.53
N PRO A 171 -32.90 23.81 -16.73
CA PRO A 171 -32.63 23.23 -18.07
C PRO A 171 -31.40 23.76 -18.87
N ASN A 172 -30.96 22.92 -19.83
CA ASN A 172 -30.40 23.14 -21.20
C ASN A 172 -29.49 24.34 -21.57
N SER A 173 -28.37 24.03 -22.26
CA SER A 173 -28.31 24.14 -23.75
C SER A 173 -27.04 23.57 -24.42
N GLN A 174 -27.31 22.80 -25.47
CA GLN A 174 -26.64 22.66 -26.78
C GLN A 174 -25.39 21.78 -27.01
N GLN A 175 -25.55 21.00 -28.09
CA GLN A 175 -24.75 19.93 -28.67
C GLN A 175 -23.59 20.46 -29.50
N GLN A 176 -22.54 19.64 -29.67
CA GLN A 176 -21.96 19.38 -31.00
C GLN A 176 -21.24 18.01 -31.02
N GLN A 177 -21.54 17.24 -32.08
CA GLN A 177 -21.03 15.91 -32.41
C GLN A 177 -19.68 16.03 -33.15
N GLN A 178 -18.69 15.14 -32.94
CA GLN A 178 -18.30 13.95 -33.72
C GLN A 178 -16.77 13.72 -33.52
N PRO A 179 -16.10 12.66 -33.99
CA PRO A 179 -16.50 11.27 -34.30
C PRO A 179 -15.56 10.19 -33.70
N SER A 180 -16.00 8.94 -33.81
CA SER A 180 -15.36 7.69 -33.40
C SER A 180 -14.01 7.38 -34.07
N ASN A 181 -13.07 6.75 -33.33
CA ASN A 181 -12.15 5.77 -33.92
C ASN A 181 -11.54 4.78 -32.89
N ASN A 182 -11.89 3.51 -33.12
CA ASN A 182 -11.15 2.24 -32.99
C ASN A 182 -10.16 1.93 -31.84
N GLN A 183 -10.53 0.86 -31.13
CA GLN A 183 -9.73 -0.33 -30.77
C GLN A 183 -8.33 -0.13 -30.16
N ALA A 184 -8.26 -0.23 -28.83
CA ALA A 184 -7.02 -0.50 -28.11
C ALA A 184 -6.86 -2.01 -27.86
N ASN A 185 -5.89 -2.63 -28.54
CA ASN A 185 -5.35 -3.95 -28.21
C ASN A 185 -4.56 -3.87 -26.90
N SER A 186 -4.94 -4.63 -25.88
CA SER A 186 -4.14 -4.84 -24.66
C SER A 186 -3.07 -5.90 -24.93
N ASN A 187 -1.82 -5.48 -25.19
CA ASN A 187 -0.66 -6.37 -25.21
C ASN A 187 -0.29 -6.79 -23.77
N VAL A 188 -0.51 -8.07 -23.45
CA VAL A 188 -0.10 -8.70 -22.19
C VAL A 188 1.33 -9.25 -22.37
N ASP A 189 2.29 -8.77 -21.58
CA ASP A 189 3.73 -9.14 -21.64
C ASP A 189 3.96 -10.51 -20.96
N LEU A 190 3.67 -11.60 -21.69
CA LEU A 190 3.96 -13.00 -21.32
C LEU A 190 5.44 -13.32 -21.64
N LYS A 191 6.20 -13.79 -20.64
CA LYS A 191 7.60 -14.20 -20.86
C LYS A 191 7.81 -15.66 -20.48
N SER A 192 8.45 -16.41 -21.38
CA SER A 192 8.76 -17.83 -21.18
C SER A 192 10.22 -18.00 -20.80
N TYR A 193 10.50 -18.78 -19.75
CA TYR A 193 11.88 -19.06 -19.31
C TYR A 193 12.03 -20.53 -18.94
N GLU A 194 13.04 -21.19 -19.49
CA GLU A 194 13.58 -22.44 -18.93
C GLU A 194 14.27 -22.13 -17.60
N ALA A 195 13.93 -22.87 -16.55
CA ALA A 195 14.48 -22.69 -15.21
C ALA A 195 14.46 -24.00 -14.42
N VAL A 196 15.28 -24.07 -13.37
CA VAL A 196 15.34 -25.19 -12.42
C VAL A 196 14.45 -24.88 -11.23
N VAL A 197 13.60 -25.82 -10.80
CA VAL A 197 12.87 -25.70 -9.54
C VAL A 197 13.84 -25.92 -8.38
N THR A 198 14.05 -24.92 -7.53
CA THR A 198 14.96 -25.02 -6.37
C THR A 198 14.22 -25.17 -5.06
N LYS A 199 12.93 -24.83 -5.03
CA LYS A 199 12.05 -25.06 -3.88
C LYS A 199 10.60 -25.18 -4.33
N LYS A 200 9.85 -26.09 -3.72
CA LYS A 200 8.39 -26.22 -3.90
C LYS A 200 7.66 -26.13 -2.56
N THR A 201 6.65 -25.27 -2.49
CA THR A 201 5.79 -25.14 -1.30
C THR A 201 4.32 -25.20 -1.72
N GLU A 202 3.55 -26.13 -1.16
CA GLU A 202 2.09 -26.17 -1.34
C GLU A 202 1.40 -25.31 -0.28
N GLY A 203 0.35 -24.58 -0.68
CA GLY A 203 -0.37 -23.69 0.21
C GLY A 203 -1.85 -23.57 -0.13
N LYS A 204 -2.60 -22.94 0.77
CA LYS A 204 -3.97 -22.48 0.52
C LYS A 204 -4.03 -20.97 0.71
N SER A 205 -4.66 -20.29 -0.23
CA SER A 205 -4.94 -18.85 -0.12
C SER A 205 -5.89 -18.58 1.06
N GLY A 206 -6.02 -17.31 1.47
CA GLY A 206 -6.98 -16.92 2.52
C GLY A 206 -8.45 -17.24 2.22
N LYS A 207 -8.79 -17.54 0.95
CA LYS A 207 -10.11 -18.01 0.52
C LYS A 207 -10.20 -19.55 0.43
N GLY A 208 -9.17 -20.28 0.86
CA GLY A 208 -9.11 -21.75 0.84
C GLY A 208 -8.63 -22.37 -0.48
N ASN A 209 -8.48 -21.60 -1.56
CA ASN A 209 -8.05 -22.13 -2.86
C ASN A 209 -6.58 -22.59 -2.80
N PRO A 210 -6.26 -23.80 -3.30
CA PRO A 210 -4.89 -24.31 -3.31
C PRO A 210 -4.01 -23.51 -4.28
N PHE A 211 -2.72 -23.41 -3.97
CA PHE A 211 -1.68 -22.91 -4.86
C PHE A 211 -0.37 -23.64 -4.62
N ILE A 212 0.54 -23.58 -5.60
CA ILE A 212 1.91 -24.05 -5.46
C ILE A 212 2.86 -22.89 -5.72
N GLU A 213 3.74 -22.64 -4.76
CA GLU A 213 4.86 -21.72 -4.92
C GLU A 213 6.08 -22.49 -5.36
N LEU A 214 6.71 -22.04 -6.46
CA LEU A 214 7.98 -22.56 -6.95
C LEU A 214 9.01 -21.44 -6.93
N VAL A 215 10.17 -21.72 -6.32
CA VAL A 215 11.36 -20.88 -6.51
C VAL A 215 12.12 -21.43 -7.71
N LEU A 216 12.22 -20.61 -8.74
CA LEU A 216 12.88 -20.97 -9.99
C LEU A 216 14.26 -20.34 -10.04
N GLU A 217 15.28 -21.11 -10.40
CA GLU A 217 16.62 -20.61 -10.65
C GLU A 217 16.93 -20.62 -12.15
N LYS A 218 17.48 -19.51 -12.63
CA LYS A 218 18.09 -19.41 -13.95
C LYS A 218 19.32 -18.53 -13.88
N ASP A 219 20.46 -19.03 -14.35
CA ASP A 219 21.73 -18.29 -14.41
C ASP A 219 22.13 -17.65 -13.06
N GLY A 220 21.93 -18.38 -11.95
CA GLY A 220 22.20 -17.90 -10.58
C GLY A 220 21.22 -16.84 -10.06
N LYS A 221 20.13 -16.55 -10.79
CA LYS A 221 19.05 -15.65 -10.35
C LYS A 221 17.84 -16.48 -9.94
N PHE A 222 17.24 -16.10 -8.82
CA PHE A 222 16.08 -16.78 -8.24
C PHE A 222 14.80 -15.96 -8.45
N LEU A 223 13.71 -16.65 -8.76
CA LEU A 223 12.40 -16.06 -8.99
C LEU A 223 11.33 -16.87 -8.29
N THR A 224 10.64 -16.26 -7.31
CA THR A 224 9.49 -16.88 -6.66
C THR A 224 8.25 -16.72 -7.53
N THR A 225 7.63 -17.84 -7.88
CA THR A 225 6.49 -17.91 -8.80
C THR A 225 5.34 -18.70 -8.20
N ILE A 226 4.11 -18.43 -8.63
CA ILE A 226 2.90 -19.03 -8.05
C ILE A 226 2.02 -19.65 -9.15
N ALA A 227 1.75 -20.94 -9.06
CA ALA A 227 0.71 -21.63 -9.80
C ALA A 227 -0.61 -21.57 -9.02
N LYS A 228 -1.65 -20.94 -9.61
CA LYS A 228 -3.00 -20.83 -9.02
C LYS A 228 -4.09 -21.47 -9.87
N ASP A 229 -3.89 -21.56 -11.19
CA ASP A 229 -4.81 -22.26 -12.08
C ASP A 229 -4.77 -23.77 -11.80
N GLN A 230 -5.92 -24.43 -11.78
CA GLN A 230 -5.99 -25.85 -11.42
C GLN A 230 -5.19 -26.75 -12.37
N LYS A 231 -5.13 -26.42 -13.67
CA LYS A 231 -4.34 -27.20 -14.64
C LYS A 231 -2.86 -27.01 -14.38
N VAL A 232 -2.42 -25.77 -14.15
CA VAL A 232 -1.01 -25.46 -13.86
C VAL A 232 -0.58 -26.05 -12.53
N ILE A 233 -1.42 -26.00 -11.49
CA ILE A 233 -1.19 -26.67 -10.21
C ILE A 233 -0.99 -28.17 -10.41
N GLY A 234 -1.81 -28.80 -11.26
CA GLY A 234 -1.69 -30.23 -11.58
C GLY A 234 -0.30 -30.59 -12.11
N VAL A 235 0.23 -29.79 -13.04
CA VAL A 235 1.58 -30.00 -13.59
C VAL A 235 2.66 -29.67 -12.56
N ALA A 236 2.51 -28.56 -11.82
CA ALA A 236 3.47 -28.13 -10.81
C ALA A 236 3.63 -29.13 -9.65
N LYS A 237 2.58 -29.88 -9.31
CA LYS A 237 2.66 -30.96 -8.30
C LYS A 237 3.67 -32.03 -8.67
N GLY A 238 3.77 -32.37 -9.95
CA GLY A 238 4.66 -33.38 -10.49
C GLY A 238 6.12 -32.95 -10.60
N LEU A 239 6.44 -31.67 -10.39
CA LEU A 239 7.81 -31.18 -10.40
C LEU A 239 8.46 -31.37 -9.03
N GLU A 240 9.67 -31.90 -9.00
CA GLU A 240 10.52 -31.98 -7.80
C GLU A 240 11.62 -30.91 -7.80
N GLU A 241 12.25 -30.66 -6.66
CA GLU A 241 13.44 -29.82 -6.60
C GLU A 241 14.54 -30.43 -7.48
N GLY A 242 15.15 -29.63 -8.35
CA GLY A 242 16.05 -30.05 -9.41
C GLY A 242 15.37 -30.22 -10.79
N SER A 243 14.03 -30.21 -10.88
CA SER A 243 13.34 -30.34 -12.17
C SER A 243 13.57 -29.14 -13.07
N ILE A 244 13.83 -29.39 -14.35
CA ILE A 244 13.97 -28.36 -15.38
C ILE A 244 12.73 -28.34 -16.26
N ALA A 245 12.11 -27.17 -16.40
CA ALA A 245 10.95 -26.99 -17.27
C ALA A 245 10.91 -25.59 -17.87
N ASN A 246 10.11 -25.42 -18.92
CA ASN A 246 9.80 -24.12 -19.48
C ASN A 246 8.55 -23.55 -18.78
N PHE A 247 8.70 -22.39 -18.16
CA PHE A 247 7.64 -21.71 -17.43
C PHE A 247 7.17 -20.48 -18.20
N LYS A 248 5.86 -20.40 -18.49
CA LYS A 248 5.20 -19.20 -18.99
C LYS A 248 4.81 -18.35 -17.80
N ILE A 249 5.45 -17.21 -17.62
CA ILE A 249 5.31 -16.38 -16.43
C ILE A 249 4.66 -15.04 -16.78
N LEU A 250 3.53 -14.76 -16.14
CA LEU A 250 2.90 -13.45 -16.13
C LEU A 250 3.38 -12.68 -14.90
N SER A 251 4.02 -11.52 -15.13
CA SER A 251 4.46 -10.64 -14.04
C SER A 251 3.51 -9.46 -13.90
N ALA A 252 2.82 -9.36 -12.78
CA ALA A 252 1.86 -8.29 -12.50
C ALA A 252 1.96 -7.84 -11.04
N GLN A 253 2.00 -6.52 -10.81
CA GLN A 253 1.93 -5.93 -9.46
C GLN A 253 2.97 -6.47 -8.46
N GLY A 254 4.17 -6.82 -8.95
CA GLY A 254 5.26 -7.36 -8.12
C GLY A 254 5.18 -8.87 -7.83
N PHE A 255 4.22 -9.59 -8.43
CA PHE A 255 4.11 -11.05 -8.34
C PHE A 255 4.36 -11.71 -9.69
N HIS A 256 4.77 -12.98 -9.65
CA HIS A 256 5.02 -13.81 -10.83
C HIS A 256 4.09 -15.02 -10.80
N PHE A 257 3.17 -15.10 -11.76
CA PHE A 257 2.21 -16.19 -11.89
C PHE A 257 2.63 -17.14 -13.00
N ILE A 258 2.54 -18.43 -12.74
CA ILE A 258 2.78 -19.46 -13.75
C ILE A 258 1.47 -19.67 -14.52
N GLU A 259 1.48 -19.29 -15.80
CA GLU A 259 0.35 -19.44 -16.73
C GLU A 259 0.46 -20.75 -17.54
N GLY A 260 1.63 -21.37 -17.54
CA GLY A 260 1.87 -22.65 -18.20
C GLY A 260 3.21 -23.24 -17.83
N ILE A 261 3.28 -24.57 -17.80
CA ILE A 261 4.50 -25.35 -17.58
C ILE A 261 4.61 -26.35 -18.72
N GLU A 262 5.71 -26.28 -19.45
CA GLU A 262 6.09 -27.26 -20.47
C GLU A 262 7.29 -28.03 -19.91
N VAL A 263 7.02 -29.21 -19.36
CA VAL A 263 8.05 -30.11 -18.83
C VAL A 263 8.81 -30.68 -20.02
N GLN A 264 10.15 -30.61 -20.00
CA GLN A 264 10.93 -31.32 -20.99
C GLN A 264 10.85 -32.81 -20.68
N GLU A 265 10.28 -33.60 -21.59
CA GLU A 265 10.45 -35.05 -21.54
C GLU A 265 11.93 -35.35 -21.67
N ALA A 266 12.47 -36.14 -20.73
CA ALA A 266 13.84 -36.63 -20.83
C ALA A 266 13.98 -37.37 -22.17
N LYS A 267 14.93 -36.93 -23.01
CA LYS A 267 15.35 -37.74 -24.15
C LYS A 267 15.84 -39.06 -23.58
N ALA A 268 15.09 -40.13 -23.86
CA ALA A 268 15.57 -41.48 -23.64
C ALA A 268 16.81 -41.69 -24.53
N GLU A 269 17.97 -41.86 -23.90
CA GLU A 269 19.12 -42.56 -24.50
C GLU A 269 18.88 -44.08 -24.47
#